data_AF-A0A833G4H3-F1
#
_entry.id   AF-A0A833G4H3-F1
#
_cell.length_a   1.000
_cell.length_b   1.000
_cell.length_c   1.000
_cell.angle_alpha   90.00
_cell.angle_beta   90.00
_cell.angle_gamma   90.00
#
_symmetry.space_group_name_H-M   'P 1'
#
loop_
_entity.id
_entity.type
_entity.pdbx_description
1 polymer ?
#
loop_
_entity_poly.entity_id
_entity_poly.type
_entity_poly.pdbx_seq_one_letter_code
_entity_poly.pdbx_strand_id
1 'polypeptide(L)' 'FSRETDASKVCLVHLVQRLKERGFALLDTQFTTEHLKRFGAIDVPRNRYEKLLEEALEGTATFAP' A
#
# COMPACT_ATOMS: atom_id res chain seq x y z
N PHE A 1 -8.54 7.57 -11.19
CA PHE A 1 -9.95 7.62 -11.65
C PHE A 1 -10.29 6.25 -12.24
N SER A 2 -11.50 5.74 -12.02
CA SER A 2 -11.99 4.52 -12.65
C SER A 2 -13.04 4.90 -13.67
N ARG A 3 -12.97 4.35 -14.90
CA ARG A 3 -13.98 4.57 -15.94
C ARG A 3 -15.08 3.50 -15.93
N GLU A 4 -14.83 2.40 -15.25
CA GLU A 4 -15.75 1.27 -15.10
C GLU A 4 -15.85 0.87 -13.63
N THR A 5 -16.96 0.23 -13.26
CA THR A 5 -17.17 -0.31 -11.93
C THR A 5 -16.06 -1.32 -11.59
N ASP A 6 -15.59 -1.29 -10.35
CA ASP A 6 -14.59 -2.21 -9.78
C ASP A 6 -13.16 -2.18 -10.35
N ALA A 7 -12.89 -1.49 -11.46
CA ALA A 7 -11.54 -1.48 -12.03
C ALA A 7 -10.47 -0.89 -11.07
N SER A 8 -10.80 0.11 -10.25
CA SER A 8 -9.89 0.63 -9.22
C SER A 8 -9.56 -0.39 -8.13
N LYS A 9 -10.50 -1.30 -7.80
CA LYS A 9 -10.31 -2.34 -6.78
C LYS A 9 -9.38 -3.42 -7.29
N VAL A 10 -9.62 -3.88 -8.51
CA VAL A 10 -8.78 -4.86 -9.20
C VAL A 10 -7.35 -4.32 -9.30
N CYS A 11 -7.18 -3.06 -9.71
CA CYS A 11 -5.88 -2.40 -9.75
C CYS A 11 -5.17 -2.41 -8.39
N LEU A 12 -5.88 -2.04 -7.30
CA LEU A 12 -5.30 -2.02 -5.95
C LEU A 12 -4.88 -3.42 -5.48
N VAL A 13 -5.71 -4.45 -5.73
CA VAL A 13 -5.37 -5.85 -5.38
C VAL A 13 -4.12 -6.31 -6.12
N HIS A 14 -4.03 -6.07 -7.43
CA HIS A 14 -2.85 -6.43 -8.22
C HIS A 14 -1.60 -5.64 -7.79
N LEU A 15 -1.75 -4.35 -7.46
CA LEU A 15 -0.64 -3.55 -6.94
C LEU A 15 -0.11 -4.15 -5.63
N VAL A 16 -0.98 -4.42 -4.67
CA VAL A 16 -0.59 -4.99 -3.37
C VAL A 16 0.08 -6.35 -3.55
N GLN A 17 -0.47 -7.21 -4.42
CA GLN A 17 0.15 -8.50 -4.72
C GLN A 17 1.56 -8.32 -5.30
N ARG A 18 1.72 -7.46 -6.30
CA ARG A 18 3.02 -7.18 -6.93
C ARG A 18 4.04 -6.64 -5.95
N LEU A 19 3.63 -5.74 -5.04
CA LEU A 19 4.50 -5.18 -4.02
C LEU A 19 4.99 -6.27 -3.04
N LYS A 20 4.09 -7.15 -2.58
CA LYS A 20 4.44 -8.27 -1.69
C LYS A 20 5.42 -9.25 -2.33
N GLU A 21 5.17 -9.65 -3.58
CA GLU A 21 6.05 -10.55 -4.34
C GLU A 21 7.47 -9.99 -4.54
N ARG A 22 7.64 -8.67 -4.36
CA ARG A 22 8.89 -7.94 -4.64
C ARG A 22 9.56 -7.37 -3.39
N GLY A 23 9.14 -7.79 -2.21
CA GLY A 23 9.78 -7.42 -0.93
C GLY A 23 9.38 -6.07 -0.37
N PHE A 24 8.36 -5.40 -0.91
CA PHE A 24 7.87 -4.15 -0.33
C PHE A 24 7.10 -4.42 0.97
N ALA A 25 7.50 -3.76 2.05
CA ALA A 25 6.90 -3.92 3.37
C ALA A 25 5.80 -2.90 3.69
N LEU A 26 5.80 -1.74 3.01
CA LEU A 26 4.89 -0.63 3.30
C LEU A 26 4.30 -0.05 2.01
N LEU A 27 2.98 0.14 2.01
CA LEU A 27 2.24 0.92 1.00
C LEU A 27 1.53 2.07 1.71
N ASP A 28 2.01 3.29 1.46
CA ASP A 28 1.46 4.51 2.03
C ASP A 28 0.42 5.14 1.08
N THR A 29 -0.77 5.43 1.61
CA THR A 29 -1.85 6.09 0.87
C THR A 29 -1.99 7.58 1.19
N GLN A 30 -1.11 8.14 2.03
CA GLN A 30 -1.07 9.53 2.54
C GLN A 30 -2.29 9.92 3.39
N PHE A 31 -3.50 9.68 2.88
CA PHE A 31 -4.76 9.88 3.56
C PHE A 31 -5.64 8.65 3.40
N THR A 32 -6.20 8.18 4.51
CA THR A 32 -7.16 7.08 4.49
C THR A 32 -8.54 7.61 4.07
N THR A 33 -9.25 6.82 3.28
CA THR A 33 -10.67 7.04 2.97
C THR A 33 -11.48 5.81 3.37
N GLU A 34 -12.78 5.95 3.57
CA GLU A 34 -13.65 4.78 3.83
C GLU A 34 -13.57 3.72 2.73
N HIS A 35 -13.31 4.14 1.49
CA HIS A 35 -13.04 3.20 0.39
C HIS A 35 -11.77 2.37 0.65
N LEU A 36 -10.67 3.00 1.07
CA LEU A 36 -9.40 2.33 1.36
C LEU A 36 -9.46 1.44 2.60
N LYS A 37 -10.20 1.84 3.65
CA LYS A 37 -10.41 1.00 4.85
C LYS A 37 -11.06 -0.33 4.51
N ARG A 38 -11.98 -0.35 3.55
CA ARG A 38 -12.59 -1.60 3.05
C ARG A 38 -11.58 -2.55 2.40
N PHE A 39 -10.42 -2.05 1.96
CA PHE A 39 -9.31 -2.85 1.44
C PHE A 39 -8.22 -3.15 2.48
N GLY A 40 -8.45 -2.79 3.75
CA GLY A 40 -7.52 -3.04 4.85
C GLY A 40 -6.52 -1.93 5.11
N ALA A 41 -6.68 -0.73 4.51
CA ALA A 41 -5.90 0.43 4.92
C ALA A 41 -6.25 0.81 6.37
N ILE A 42 -5.24 1.14 7.15
CA ILE A 42 -5.38 1.52 8.56
C ILE A 42 -4.75 2.89 8.79
N ASP A 43 -5.39 3.68 9.65
CA ASP A 43 -4.78 4.88 10.18
C ASP A 43 -3.74 4.50 11.24
N VAL A 44 -2.54 5.07 11.13
CA VAL A 44 -1.46 4.88 12.09
C VAL A 44 -1.01 6.23 12.65
N PRO A 45 -0.75 6.33 13.96
CA PRO A 45 -0.08 7.50 14.53
C PRO A 45 1.26 7.75 13.85
N ARG A 46 1.65 9.03 13.71
CA ARG A 46 2.88 9.43 13.01
C ARG A 46 4.13 8.71 13.52
N ASN A 47 4.29 8.62 14.84
CA ASN A 47 5.45 7.93 15.45
C ASN A 47 5.49 6.42 15.12
N ARG A 48 4.34 5.79 14.87
CA ARG A 48 4.27 4.40 14.42
C ARG A 48 4.58 4.30 12.93
N TYR A 49 4.08 5.23 12.13
CA TYR A 49 4.42 5.30 10.71
C TYR A 49 5.92 5.46 10.50
N GLU A 50 6.57 6.35 11.24
CA GLU A 50 8.02 6.60 11.14
C GLU A 50 8.83 5.32 11.40
N LYS A 51 8.43 4.50 12.38
CA LYS A 51 9.05 3.18 12.64
C LYS A 51 8.83 2.18 11.50
N LEU A 52 7.59 2.08 11.01
CA LEU A 52 7.28 1.20 9.88
C LEU A 52 8.05 1.60 8.61
N LEU A 53 8.25 2.90 8.42
CA LEU A 53 9.01 3.45 7.31
C LEU A 53 10.50 3.15 7.46
N GLU A 54 11.07 3.35 8.64
CA GLU A 54 12.47 2.99 8.93
C GLU A 54 12.73 1.50 8.65
N GLU A 55 11.89 0.61 9.18
CA GLU A 55 11.95 -0.83 8.92
C GLU A 55 11.82 -1.17 7.43
N ALA A 56 10.93 -0.49 6.70
CA ALA A 56 10.74 -0.71 5.27
C ALA A 56 11.93 -0.23 4.42
N LEU A 57 12.64 0.80 4.88
CA LEU A 57 13.83 1.35 4.20
C LEU A 57 15.08 0.50 4.41
N GLU A 58 15.16 -0.25 5.51
CA GLU A 58 16.25 -1.22 5.75
C GLU A 58 16.11 -2.49 4.88
N GLY A 59 14.90 -2.78 4.40
CA GLY A 59 14.60 -3.92 3.56
C GLY A 59 15.18 -3.84 2.14
N THR A 60 15.14 -4.97 1.42
CA THR A 60 15.46 -5.02 -0.02
C THR A 60 14.18 -5.25 -0.82
N ALA A 61 13.92 -4.37 -1.79
CA ALA A 61 12.76 -4.48 -2.68
C ALA A 61 13.11 -4.02 -4.10
N THR A 62 12.50 -4.64 -5.11
CA THR A 62 12.75 -4.29 -6.53
C THR A 62 11.44 -4.12 -7.28
N PHE A 63 11.16 -2.92 -7.79
CA PHE A 63 9.92 -2.65 -8.52
C PHE A 63 9.98 -3.01 -10.02
N ALA A 64 11.14 -2.74 -10.64
CA ALA A 64 11.40 -2.97 -12.05
C ALA A 64 11.43 -4.47 -12.40
N PRO A 65 11.02 -4.88 -13.62
CA PRO A 65 10.91 -6.27 -14.05
C PRO A 65 11.98 -7.20 -13.48
#